data_AF-A0A090AI19-F1
#
_entry.id   AF-A0A090AI19-F1
#
_cell.length_a   1.000
_cell.length_b   1.000
_cell.length_c   1.000
_cell.angle_alpha   90.00
_cell.angle_beta   90.00
_cell.angle_gamma   90.00
#
_symmetry.space_group_name_H-M   'P 1'
#
loop_
_entity.id
_entity.type
_entity.pdbx_description
1 polymer ?
#
loop_
_entity_poly.entity_id
_entity_poly.type
_entity_poly.pdbx_seq_one_letter_code
_entity_poly.pdbx_strand_id
1 'polypeptide(L)'
;MTGGLVIVLGMTGRNFAAGMSGGVAYVLDAQGDFKKRCNLAMVELEPVDGEERALENGYHQSGDLEGHGQVDVMHDMTRHDAERLCHFIEGHRHYTGSLRAAEILENGERFLPKFVKVMPVDYRRARVNAIAPLATLMRDTAARC
;
A
#
# COMPACT_ATOMS: atom_id res chain seq x y z
N MET A 1 15.37 0.29 -7.14
CA MET A 1 15.00 0.18 -5.71
C MET A 1 15.12 -1.28 -5.33
N THR A 2 15.82 -1.59 -4.24
CA THR A 2 16.10 -2.97 -3.78
C THR A 2 15.40 -3.33 -2.47
N GLY A 3 14.74 -2.37 -1.82
CA GLY A 3 14.00 -2.53 -0.56
C GLY A 3 13.40 -1.20 -0.09
N GLY A 4 12.59 -1.26 0.97
CA GLY A 4 11.95 -0.09 1.58
C GLY A 4 10.57 0.25 1.00
N LEU A 5 10.03 1.39 1.46
CA LEU A 5 8.73 1.91 1.08
C LEU A 5 8.87 3.36 0.59
N VAL A 6 8.22 3.68 -0.52
CA VAL A 6 8.18 5.04 -1.08
C VAL A 6 6.75 5.48 -1.34
N ILE A 7 6.43 6.73 -1.03
CA ILE A 7 5.14 7.34 -1.33
C ILE A 7 5.37 8.58 -2.18
N VAL A 8 4.65 8.69 -3.29
CA VAL A 8 4.74 9.81 -4.23
C VAL A 8 3.39 10.51 -4.30
N LEU A 9 3.32 11.75 -3.78
CA LEU A 9 2.09 12.56 -3.68
C LEU A 9 1.82 13.45 -4.91
N GLY A 10 2.44 13.13 -6.04
CA GLY A 10 2.42 13.95 -7.25
C GLY A 10 2.83 13.18 -8.51
N MET A 11 3.03 13.93 -9.59
CA MET A 11 3.39 13.36 -10.90
C MET A 11 4.78 12.72 -10.88
N THR A 12 4.90 11.55 -11.53
CA THR A 12 6.17 10.87 -11.75
C THR A 12 6.77 11.17 -13.12
N GLY A 13 8.08 10.98 -13.26
CA GLY A 13 8.77 11.02 -14.54
C GLY A 13 8.52 9.76 -15.39
N ARG A 14 9.06 9.77 -16.62
CA ARG A 14 9.07 8.59 -17.50
C ARG A 14 9.99 7.50 -16.92
N ASN A 15 9.69 6.25 -17.26
CA ASN A 15 10.48 5.07 -16.88
C ASN A 15 10.55 4.86 -15.35
N PHE A 16 9.48 5.22 -14.63
CA PHE A 16 9.37 4.97 -13.19
C PHE A 16 9.47 3.47 -12.90
N ALA A 17 10.09 3.11 -11.76
CA ALA A 17 10.31 1.72 -11.33
C ALA A 17 11.20 0.85 -12.24
N ALA A 18 11.93 1.42 -13.20
CA ALA A 18 12.97 0.70 -13.91
C ALA A 18 14.05 0.20 -12.92
N GLY A 19 14.43 -1.08 -13.01
CA GLY A 19 15.39 -1.66 -12.06
C GLY A 19 14.86 -1.83 -10.64
N MET A 20 13.54 -1.81 -10.44
CA MET A 20 12.94 -2.11 -9.14
C MET A 20 12.89 -3.63 -8.93
N SER A 21 13.72 -4.12 -8.01
CA SER A 21 13.84 -5.54 -7.66
C SER A 21 13.33 -5.87 -6.25
N GLY A 22 13.08 -4.84 -5.41
CA GLY A 22 12.53 -5.02 -4.07
C GLY A 22 11.87 -3.75 -3.53
N GLY A 23 11.02 -3.92 -2.52
CA GLY A 23 10.25 -2.84 -1.87
C GLY A 23 8.86 -2.61 -2.46
N VAL A 24 8.16 -1.60 -1.93
CA VAL A 24 6.81 -1.19 -2.36
C VAL A 24 6.81 0.32 -2.59
N ALA A 25 6.18 0.76 -3.68
CA ALA A 25 5.93 2.19 -3.89
C ALA A 25 4.43 2.46 -4.05
N TYR A 26 3.94 3.54 -3.45
CA TYR A 26 2.60 4.05 -3.68
C TYR A 26 2.69 5.36 -4.45
N VAL A 27 1.96 5.47 -5.54
CA VAL A 27 2.01 6.64 -6.42
C VAL A 27 0.61 7.18 -6.61
N LEU A 28 0.42 8.48 -6.35
CA LEU A 28 -0.83 9.16 -6.61
C LEU A 28 -1.02 9.39 -8.12
N ASP A 29 -1.92 8.62 -8.74
CA ASP A 29 -2.28 8.75 -10.15
C ASP A 29 -3.51 9.67 -10.33
N ALA A 30 -3.29 10.97 -10.20
CA ALA A 30 -4.39 11.95 -10.29
C ALA A 30 -5.08 12.00 -11.67
N GLN A 31 -4.37 11.60 -12.74
CA GLN A 31 -4.81 11.71 -14.14
C GLN A 31 -5.14 10.36 -14.79
N GLY A 32 -4.90 9.23 -14.11
CA GLY A 32 -5.11 7.90 -14.65
C GLY A 32 -4.11 7.51 -15.75
N ASP A 33 -2.98 8.20 -15.84
CA ASP A 33 -1.99 8.04 -16.91
C ASP A 33 -0.64 7.49 -16.42
N PHE A 34 -0.52 7.20 -15.12
CA PHE A 34 0.73 6.74 -14.52
C PHE A 34 1.26 5.46 -15.18
N LYS A 35 0.37 4.55 -15.61
CA LYS A 35 0.75 3.31 -16.31
C LYS A 35 1.61 3.58 -17.56
N LYS A 36 1.41 4.71 -18.25
CA LYS A 36 2.21 5.09 -19.44
C LYS A 36 3.63 5.53 -19.09
N ARG A 37 3.86 5.92 -17.84
CA ARG A 37 5.14 6.43 -17.33
C ARG A 37 5.90 5.38 -16.51
N CYS A 38 5.26 4.27 -16.17
CA CYS A 38 5.86 3.17 -15.41
C CYS A 38 6.52 2.14 -16.34
N ASN A 39 7.69 1.64 -15.94
CA ASN A 39 8.35 0.52 -16.59
C ASN A 39 7.81 -0.80 -16.03
N LEU A 40 6.96 -1.49 -16.78
CA LEU A 40 6.30 -2.72 -16.35
C LEU A 40 7.12 -4.00 -16.59
N ALA A 41 8.42 -3.89 -16.93
CA ALA A 41 9.24 -5.07 -17.24
C ALA A 41 9.47 -5.98 -16.02
N MET A 42 9.54 -5.39 -14.81
CA MET A 42 9.82 -6.11 -13.56
C MET A 42 8.83 -5.79 -12.45
N VAL A 43 7.89 -4.88 -12.66
CA VAL A 43 6.91 -4.48 -11.67
C VAL A 43 5.49 -4.57 -12.21
N GLU A 44 4.56 -4.75 -11.28
CA GLU A 44 3.13 -4.72 -11.54
C GLU A 44 2.48 -3.59 -10.75
N LEU A 45 1.34 -3.15 -11.27
CA LEU A 45 0.51 -2.12 -10.68
C LEU A 45 -0.74 -2.76 -10.08
N GLU A 46 -1.04 -2.43 -8.83
CA GLU A 46 -2.27 -2.82 -8.14
C GLU A 46 -2.98 -1.54 -7.67
N PRO A 47 -4.31 -1.42 -7.84
CA PRO A 47 -5.05 -0.34 -7.20
C PRO A 47 -4.98 -0.50 -5.67
N VAL A 48 -4.97 0.63 -4.95
CA VAL A 48 -5.20 0.59 -3.50
C VAL A 48 -6.71 0.65 -3.29
N ASP A 49 -7.26 -0.39 -2.65
CA ASP A 49 -8.67 -0.42 -2.28
C ASP A 49 -8.93 0.72 -1.28
N GLY A 50 -9.63 1.76 -1.73
CA GLY A 50 -10.01 2.90 -0.89
C GLY A 50 -11.11 2.55 0.12
N GLU A 51 -11.63 1.32 0.04
CA GLU A 51 -12.79 0.80 0.76
C GLU A 51 -12.47 0.50 2.23
N GLU A 52 -11.21 0.24 2.58
CA GLU A 52 -10.80 -0.10 3.95
C GLU A 52 -11.13 1.03 4.95
N ARG A 53 -11.11 2.29 4.48
CA ARG A 53 -11.47 3.45 5.32
C ARG A 53 -12.95 3.48 5.73
N ALA A 54 -13.84 2.84 4.96
CA ALA A 54 -15.27 2.85 5.25
C ALA A 54 -15.65 1.89 6.40
N LEU A 55 -14.75 0.98 6.80
CA LEU A 55 -15.02 -0.03 7.82
C LEU A 55 -14.51 0.36 9.22
N GLU A 56 -13.70 1.41 9.34
CA GLU A 56 -12.96 1.71 10.58
C GLU A 56 -13.43 2.94 11.38
N ASN A 57 -14.61 3.50 11.09
CA ASN A 57 -15.25 4.45 12.01
C ASN A 57 -15.87 3.76 13.26
N GLY A 58 -15.70 2.43 13.42
CA GLY A 58 -16.32 1.62 14.48
C GLY A 58 -15.39 1.02 15.53
N TYR A 59 -14.07 0.96 15.33
CA TYR A 59 -13.16 0.29 16.26
C TYR A 59 -12.31 1.31 17.03
N HIS A 60 -12.96 1.94 18.01
CA HIS A 60 -12.24 2.56 19.13
C HIS A 60 -11.36 1.50 19.80
N GLN A 61 -10.04 1.70 19.81
CA GLN A 61 -9.23 1.20 20.91
C GLN A 61 -8.94 2.37 21.86
N SER A 62 -10.01 2.82 22.50
CA SER A 62 -9.92 3.50 23.80
C SER A 62 -9.51 2.45 24.82
N GLY A 63 -8.21 2.31 25.02
CA GLY A 63 -7.63 1.41 26.01
C GLY A 63 -6.33 2.01 26.49
N ASP A 64 -6.33 2.43 27.73
CA ASP A 64 -5.21 3.02 28.42
C ASP A 64 -3.94 2.15 28.35
N LEU A 65 -2.81 2.86 28.27
CA LEU A 65 -1.43 2.45 28.55
C LEU A 65 -0.70 1.60 27.49
N GLU A 66 0.62 1.76 27.54
CA GLU A 66 1.67 0.85 27.04
C GLU A 66 2.14 1.04 25.59
N GLY A 67 3.47 1.04 25.46
CA GLY A 67 4.20 1.21 24.22
C GLY A 67 3.92 0.11 23.21
N HIS A 68 2.85 0.26 22.46
CA HIS A 68 2.52 -0.64 21.37
C HIS A 68 3.29 -0.27 20.10
N GLY A 69 4.40 -0.98 19.92
CA GLY A 69 4.61 -1.68 18.66
C GLY A 69 5.09 -0.84 17.49
N GLN A 70 6.06 0.05 17.71
CA GLN A 70 6.81 0.72 16.63
C GLN A 70 7.73 -0.26 15.86
N VAL A 71 7.26 -1.43 15.39
CA VAL A 71 8.02 -2.22 14.41
C VAL A 71 7.21 -3.20 13.52
N ASP A 72 5.96 -3.57 13.81
CA ASP A 72 5.35 -4.73 13.11
C ASP A 72 4.46 -4.40 11.90
N VAL A 73 4.31 -3.12 11.55
CA VAL A 73 3.64 -2.72 10.29
C VAL A 73 4.52 -3.03 9.06
N MET A 74 5.76 -3.48 9.24
CA MET A 74 6.69 -3.84 8.15
C MET A 74 6.56 -5.28 7.64
N HIS A 75 5.94 -6.20 8.37
CA HIS A 75 5.90 -7.62 7.96
C HIS A 75 4.71 -7.98 7.05
N ASP A 76 3.57 -7.31 7.14
CA ASP A 76 2.44 -7.54 6.25
C ASP A 76 2.25 -6.37 5.27
N MET A 77 3.07 -6.34 4.22
CA MET A 77 3.02 -5.32 3.16
C MET A 77 1.78 -5.42 2.26
N THR A 78 0.77 -6.21 2.64
CA THR A 78 -0.28 -6.69 1.73
C THR A 78 -1.69 -6.35 2.16
N ARG A 79 -1.89 -5.96 3.42
CA ARG A 79 -3.16 -5.52 3.99
C ARG A 79 -3.03 -4.11 4.58
N HIS A 80 -4.14 -3.40 4.70
CA HIS A 80 -4.22 -2.05 5.29
C HIS A 80 -3.36 -0.99 4.57
N ASP A 81 -3.33 -1.05 3.23
CA ASP A 81 -2.56 -0.09 2.43
C ASP A 81 -3.04 1.36 2.63
N ALA A 82 -4.34 1.57 2.81
CA ALA A 82 -4.96 2.87 3.07
C ALA A 82 -4.52 3.49 4.41
N GLU A 83 -4.56 2.72 5.50
CA GLU A 83 -4.10 3.15 6.82
C GLU A 83 -2.61 3.49 6.81
N ARG A 84 -1.80 2.60 6.21
CA ARG A 84 -0.36 2.81 6.07
C ARG A 84 -0.04 4.09 5.30
N LEU A 85 -0.74 4.32 4.18
CA LEU A 85 -0.63 5.57 3.41
C LEU A 85 -0.97 6.79 4.28
N CYS A 86 -2.08 6.75 5.01
CA CYS A 86 -2.49 7.87 5.87
C CYS A 86 -1.42 8.15 6.94
N HIS A 87 -0.95 7.14 7.64
CA HIS A 87 0.09 7.27 8.67
C HIS A 87 1.35 7.98 8.13
N PHE A 88 1.86 7.53 6.98
CA PHE A 88 3.06 8.14 6.39
C PHE A 88 2.80 9.54 5.82
N ILE A 89 1.61 9.80 5.26
CA ILE A 89 1.25 11.13 4.76
C ILE A 89 1.07 12.12 5.92
N GLU A 90 0.49 11.69 7.04
CA GLU A 90 0.40 12.45 8.29
C GLU A 90 1.77 12.78 8.85
N GLY A 91 2.67 11.79 8.94
CA GLY A 91 4.06 12.00 9.32
C GLY A 91 4.73 13.02 8.39
N HIS A 92 4.60 12.85 7.07
CA HIS A 92 5.15 13.81 6.10
C HIS A 92 4.58 15.23 6.29
N ARG A 93 3.27 15.38 6.50
CA ARG A 93 2.65 16.68 6.82
C ARG A 93 3.24 17.27 8.10
N HIS A 94 3.37 16.47 9.15
CA HIS A 94 3.89 16.92 10.45
C HIS A 94 5.34 17.41 10.34
N TYR A 95 6.21 16.63 9.68
CA TYR A 95 7.64 16.96 9.59
C TYR A 95 7.97 18.03 8.55
N THR A 96 7.13 18.24 7.54
CA THR A 96 7.46 19.15 6.42
C THR A 96 6.49 20.32 6.26
N GLY A 97 5.34 20.31 6.93
CA GLY A 97 4.28 21.29 6.71
C GLY A 97 3.63 21.22 5.33
N SER A 98 3.77 20.09 4.62
CA SER A 98 3.31 19.94 3.23
C SER A 98 1.80 20.20 3.08
N LEU A 99 1.45 21.29 2.39
CA LEU A 99 0.06 21.61 2.03
C LEU A 99 -0.57 20.52 1.16
N ARG A 100 0.24 19.89 0.30
CA ARG A 100 -0.22 18.78 -0.55
C ARG A 100 -0.62 17.57 0.29
N ALA A 101 0.15 17.26 1.33
CA ALA A 101 -0.18 16.19 2.25
C ALA A 101 -1.45 16.52 3.06
N ALA A 102 -1.61 17.77 3.51
CA ALA A 102 -2.83 18.23 4.16
C ALA A 102 -4.06 18.08 3.26
N GLU A 103 -3.98 18.54 2.01
CA GLU A 103 -5.07 18.41 1.02
C GLU A 103 -5.47 16.95 0.82
N ILE A 104 -4.50 16.04 0.71
CA ILE A 104 -4.75 14.61 0.52
C ILE A 104 -5.44 13.98 1.73
N LEU A 105 -5.02 14.34 2.95
CA LEU A 105 -5.61 13.83 4.19
C LEU A 105 -7.03 14.35 4.39
N GLU A 106 -7.27 15.63 4.13
CA GLU A 106 -8.59 16.27 4.20
C GLU A 106 -9.58 15.68 3.19
N ASN A 107 -9.09 15.23 2.03
CA ASN A 107 -9.91 14.70 0.93
C ASN A 107 -9.63 13.21 0.67
N GLY A 108 -9.42 12.43 1.74
CA GLY A 108 -9.00 11.03 1.67
C GLY A 108 -9.86 10.14 0.78
N GLU A 109 -11.19 10.26 0.85
CA GLU A 109 -12.13 9.48 0.02
C GLU A 109 -11.91 9.70 -1.48
N ARG A 110 -11.46 10.91 -1.87
CA ARG A 110 -11.21 11.26 -3.27
C ARG A 110 -9.81 10.86 -3.74
N PHE A 111 -8.83 10.88 -2.83
CA PHE A 111 -7.43 10.66 -3.18
C PHE A 111 -6.96 9.23 -2.99
N LEU A 112 -7.42 8.52 -1.94
CA LEU A 112 -6.97 7.16 -1.66
C LEU A 112 -7.25 6.17 -2.81
N PRO A 113 -8.44 6.15 -3.44
CA PRO A 113 -8.69 5.26 -4.58
C PRO A 113 -7.82 5.56 -5.82
N LYS A 114 -7.13 6.71 -5.83
CA LYS A 114 -6.24 7.11 -6.94
C LYS A 114 -4.79 6.71 -6.68
N PHE A 115 -4.47 6.13 -5.54
CA PHE A 115 -3.15 5.57 -5.32
C PHE A 115 -3.00 4.25 -6.04
N VAL A 116 -1.86 4.11 -6.71
CA VAL A 116 -1.44 2.89 -7.37
C VAL A 116 -0.25 2.34 -6.60
N LYS A 117 -0.37 1.08 -6.18
CA LYS A 117 0.71 0.30 -5.58
C LYS A 117 1.57 -0.30 -6.68
N VAL A 118 2.88 -0.15 -6.53
CA VAL A 118 3.92 -0.65 -7.45
C VAL A 118 4.76 -1.66 -6.69
N MET A 119 4.85 -2.87 -7.21
CA MET A 119 5.62 -3.96 -6.61
C MET A 119 6.35 -4.77 -7.68
N PRO A 120 7.55 -5.29 -7.38
CA PRO A 120 8.20 -6.26 -8.24
C PRO A 120 7.32 -7.51 -8.46
N VAL A 121 7.31 -8.03 -9.68
CA VAL A 121 6.58 -9.26 -10.05
C VAL A 121 7.01 -10.43 -9.15
N ASP A 122 8.31 -10.53 -8.87
CA ASP A 122 8.87 -11.62 -8.05
C ASP A 122 8.40 -11.55 -6.59
N TYR A 123 8.14 -10.34 -6.07
CA TYR A 123 7.56 -10.14 -4.74
C TYR A 123 6.12 -10.67 -4.66
N ARG A 124 5.32 -10.47 -5.73
CA ARG A 124 3.97 -11.04 -5.80
C ARG A 124 4.00 -12.56 -5.86
N ARG A 125 4.91 -13.15 -6.63
CA ARG A 125 5.04 -14.63 -6.72
C ARG A 125 5.36 -15.25 -5.36
N ALA A 126 6.23 -14.61 -4.57
CA ALA A 126 6.49 -15.01 -3.19
C ALA A 126 5.22 -14.92 -2.30
N ARG A 127 4.41 -13.85 -2.43
CA ARG A 127 3.13 -13.71 -1.72
C ARG A 127 2.14 -14.83 -2.07
N VAL A 128 1.92 -15.08 -3.36
CA VAL A 128 0.96 -16.11 -3.82
C VAL A 128 1.40 -17.49 -3.37
N ASN A 129 2.69 -17.80 -3.49
CA ASN A 129 3.23 -19.10 -3.07
C ASN A 129 3.19 -19.31 -1.55
N ALA A 130 3.23 -18.25 -0.74
CA ALA A 130 3.04 -18.35 0.71
C ALA A 130 1.58 -18.64 1.10
N ILE A 131 0.61 -18.21 0.30
CA ILE A 131 -0.84 -18.35 0.59
C ILE A 131 -1.45 -19.61 -0.07
N ALA A 132 -0.91 -20.03 -1.21
CA ALA A 132 -1.38 -21.19 -1.98
C ALA A 132 -1.48 -22.53 -1.19
N PRO A 133 -0.53 -22.89 -0.30
CA PRO A 133 -0.66 -24.12 0.48
C PRO A 133 -1.84 -24.06 1.46
N LEU A 134 -2.14 -22.89 2.04
CA LEU A 134 -3.21 -22.71 3.02
C LEU A 134 -4.60 -22.87 2.39
N ALA A 135 -4.80 -22.26 1.21
CA ALA A 135 -6.07 -22.34 0.47
C ALA A 135 -6.33 -23.75 -0.12
N THR A 136 -5.28 -24.53 -0.38
CA THR A 136 -5.40 -25.92 -0.83
C THR A 136 -5.77 -26.83 0.35
N LEU A 137 -5.13 -26.64 1.51
CA LEU A 137 -5.44 -27.40 2.73
C LEU A 137 -6.88 -27.19 3.22
N MET A 138 -7.42 -25.97 3.11
CA MET A 138 -8.80 -25.67 3.49
C MET A 138 -9.83 -26.34 2.56
N ARG A 139 -9.59 -26.39 1.25
CA ARG A 139 -10.46 -27.11 0.29
C ARG A 139 -10.46 -28.63 0.53
N ASP A 140 -9.28 -29.16 0.82
CA ASP A 140 -9.05 -30.57 1.09
C ASP A 140 -9.65 -31.06 2.43
N THR A 141 -9.89 -30.14 3.37
CA THR A 141 -10.54 -30.46 4.66
C THR A 141 -12.07 -30.40 4.52
N ALA A 142 -12.60 -29.45 3.73
CA ALA A 142 -14.02 -29.36 3.43
C ALA A 142 -14.56 -30.50 2.54
N ALA A 143 -13.71 -31.12 1.70
CA ALA A 143 -14.08 -32.26 0.85
C ALA A 143 -14.02 -33.63 1.57
N ARG A 144 -13.62 -33.66 2.84
CA ARG A 144 -13.52 -34.89 3.66
C ARG A 144 -14.57 -35.00 4.77
N CYS A 145 -15.47 -34.02 4.89
CA CYS A 145 -16.62 -34.03 5.80
C CYS A 145 -17.91 -34.38 5.05
#